data_AF-A0A7C4LPG3-F1
#
_entry.id   AF-A0A7C4LPG3-F1
#
_cell.length_a   1.000
_cell.length_b   1.000
_cell.length_c   1.000
_cell.angle_alpha   90.00
_cell.angle_beta   90.00
_cell.angle_gamma   90.00
#
_symmetry.space_group_name_H-M   'P 1'
#
loop_
_entity.id
_entity.type
_entity.pdbx_description
1 polymer ?
#
loop_
_entity_poly.entity_id
_entity_poly.type
_entity_poly.pdbx_seq_one_letter_code
_entity_poly.pdbx_strand_id
1 'polypeptide(L)'
;MIPILTAKAWHEKNVGNFEAALGEYLRDHFVWSSPTEFIMASPVRVEDRDVYFGDGEPNAWFVYLAAGSNPFRRFLEIAPRDYEWLAWRRHNQPRYNVWRTERFKRKVGY
;
A
#
# COMPACT_ATOMS: atom_id res chain seq x y z
N MET A 1 12.72 -14.12 7.14
CA MET A 1 11.93 -14.48 5.94
C MET A 1 12.03 -13.32 4.96
N ILE A 2 12.26 -13.57 3.66
CA ILE A 2 12.43 -12.50 2.67
C ILE A 2 11.06 -11.80 2.45
N PRO A 3 10.96 -10.46 2.55
CA PRO A 3 9.69 -9.74 2.54
C PRO A 3 8.78 -10.05 1.35
N ILE A 4 9.33 -10.12 0.14
CA ILE A 4 8.55 -10.46 -1.06
C ILE A 4 7.97 -11.87 -1.00
N LEU A 5 8.70 -12.84 -0.42
CA LEU A 5 8.19 -14.20 -0.25
C LEU A 5 7.08 -14.25 0.82
N THR A 6 7.19 -13.43 1.86
CA THR A 6 6.10 -13.26 2.86
C THR A 6 4.84 -12.67 2.20
N ALA A 7 4.99 -11.61 1.41
CA ALA A 7 3.88 -10.98 0.70
C ALA A 7 3.24 -11.95 -0.32
N LYS A 8 4.06 -12.65 -1.11
CA LYS A 8 3.63 -13.66 -2.07
C LYS A 8 2.81 -14.77 -1.40
N ALA A 9 3.38 -15.41 -0.38
CA ALA A 9 2.71 -16.52 0.31
C ALA A 9 1.36 -16.10 0.91
N TRP A 10 1.27 -14.87 1.44
CA TRP A 10 0.00 -14.34 1.92
C TRP A 10 -0.99 -14.10 0.77
N HIS A 11 -0.56 -13.46 -0.32
CA HIS A 11 -1.43 -13.12 -1.44
C HIS A 11 -1.99 -14.36 -2.13
N GLU A 12 -1.14 -15.36 -2.40
CA GLU A 12 -1.55 -16.64 -3.01
C GLU A 12 -2.55 -17.40 -2.14
N LYS A 13 -2.38 -17.34 -0.82
CA LYS A 13 -3.29 -18.02 0.12
C LYS A 13 -4.66 -17.34 0.23
N ASN A 14 -4.74 -16.01 0.10
CA ASN A 14 -5.93 -15.25 0.51
C ASN A 14 -6.64 -14.52 -0.63
N VAL A 15 -5.96 -14.26 -1.75
CA VAL A 15 -6.47 -13.41 -2.82
C VAL A 15 -6.39 -14.11 -4.17
N GLY A 16 -5.21 -14.57 -4.57
CA GLY A 16 -5.02 -15.20 -5.87
C GLY A 16 -3.58 -15.10 -6.38
N ASN A 17 -3.40 -15.15 -7.69
CA ASN A 17 -2.09 -15.18 -8.34
C ASN A 17 -1.27 -13.90 -8.04
N PHE A 18 -0.14 -14.06 -7.37
CA PHE A 18 0.72 -12.94 -6.96
C PHE A 18 1.44 -12.30 -8.15
N GLU A 19 1.98 -13.09 -9.08
CA GLU A 19 2.70 -12.59 -10.26
C GLU A 19 1.82 -11.76 -11.19
N ALA A 20 0.54 -12.14 -11.34
CA ALA A 20 -0.44 -11.35 -12.09
C ALA A 20 -0.68 -9.99 -11.43
N ALA A 21 -0.92 -9.96 -10.12
CA ALA A 21 -1.09 -8.71 -9.37
C ALA A 21 0.19 -7.86 -9.40
N LEU A 22 1.36 -8.48 -9.24
CA LEU A 22 2.64 -7.79 -9.34
C LEU A 22 2.84 -7.18 -10.74
N GLY A 23 2.51 -7.91 -11.80
CA GLY A 23 2.60 -7.44 -13.18
C GLY A 23 1.69 -6.25 -13.47
N GLU A 24 0.51 -6.18 -12.85
CA GLU A 24 -0.36 -5.00 -12.90
C GLU A 24 0.30 -3.80 -12.22
N TYR A 25 0.84 -3.99 -11.00
CA TYR A 25 1.45 -2.90 -10.24
C TYR A 25 2.75 -2.37 -10.82
N LEU A 26 3.52 -3.22 -11.50
CA LEU A 26 4.75 -2.80 -12.19
C LEU A 26 4.47 -1.90 -13.40
N ARG A 27 3.24 -1.89 -13.93
CA ARG A 27 2.88 -1.11 -15.12
C ARG A 27 2.52 0.33 -14.76
N ASP A 28 1.56 0.50 -13.86
CA ASP A 28 0.89 1.79 -13.63
C ASP A 28 0.86 2.21 -12.15
N HIS A 29 1.55 1.49 -11.27
CA HIS A 29 1.49 1.71 -9.82
C HIS A 29 2.90 1.80 -9.21
N PHE A 30 2.98 1.61 -7.90
CA PHE A 30 4.22 1.69 -7.15
C PHE A 30 4.59 0.33 -6.56
N VAL A 31 5.82 -0.10 -6.83
CA VAL A 31 6.42 -1.30 -6.25
C VAL A 31 7.78 -0.96 -5.67
N TRP A 32 7.99 -1.33 -4.41
CA TRP A 32 9.30 -1.31 -3.77
C TRP A 32 9.66 -2.71 -3.29
N SER A 33 10.89 -3.14 -3.59
CA SER A 33 11.42 -4.41 -3.11
C SER A 33 12.85 -4.23 -2.65
N SER A 34 13.11 -4.66 -1.42
CA SER A 34 14.42 -4.60 -0.77
C SER A 34 14.60 -5.83 0.13
N PRO A 35 15.81 -6.07 0.66
CA PRO A 35 16.02 -7.15 1.62
C PRO A 35 15.18 -7.04 2.90
N THR A 36 14.74 -5.84 3.27
CA THR A 36 14.07 -5.53 4.54
C THR A 36 12.58 -5.24 4.40
N GLU A 37 12.14 -4.69 3.27
CA GLU A 37 10.73 -4.40 2.99
C GLU A 37 10.31 -4.75 1.55
N PHE A 38 9.04 -5.11 1.40
CA PHE A 38 8.33 -5.20 0.13
C PHE A 38 7.02 -4.43 0.22
N ILE A 39 6.72 -3.60 -0.77
CA ILE A 39 5.55 -2.72 -0.79
C ILE A 39 4.95 -2.69 -2.20
N MET A 40 3.63 -2.81 -2.29
CA MET A 40 2.82 -2.51 -3.47
C MET A 40 1.78 -1.46 -3.09
N ALA A 41 1.74 -0.35 -3.82
CA ALA A 41 0.78 0.72 -3.58
C ALA A 41 0.29 1.34 -4.89
N SER A 42 -0.94 1.83 -4.89
CA SER A 42 -1.55 2.50 -6.04
C SER A 42 -2.06 3.88 -5.66
N PRO A 43 -1.96 4.88 -6.56
CA PRO A 43 -2.65 6.14 -6.38
C PRO A 43 -4.16 5.90 -6.49
N VAL A 44 -4.94 6.44 -5.55
CA VAL A 44 -6.40 6.34 -5.52
C VAL A 44 -7.02 7.68 -5.11
N ARG A 45 -8.33 7.81 -5.30
CA ARG A 45 -9.10 8.93 -4.78
C ARG A 45 -9.80 8.52 -3.49
N VAL A 46 -9.76 9.39 -2.51
CA VAL A 46 -10.47 9.27 -1.24
C VAL A 46 -11.39 10.46 -1.08
N GLU A 47 -12.67 10.18 -0.80
CA GLU A 47 -13.71 11.16 -0.52
C GLU A 47 -14.57 10.60 0.61
N ASP A 48 -14.84 11.39 1.65
CA ASP A 48 -15.60 10.96 2.84
C ASP A 48 -15.14 9.64 3.50
N ARG A 49 -13.85 9.33 3.37
CA ARG A 49 -13.19 8.08 3.81
C ARG A 49 -13.53 6.83 3.01
N ASP A 50 -14.27 6.97 1.92
CA ASP A 50 -14.41 5.94 0.90
C ASP A 50 -13.23 5.98 -0.07
N VAL A 51 -12.90 4.83 -0.65
CA VAL A 51 -11.74 4.66 -1.54
C VAL A 51 -12.24 4.31 -2.93
N TYR A 52 -11.84 5.10 -3.92
CA TYR A 52 -12.22 4.97 -5.33
C TYR A 52 -10.97 4.68 -6.18
N PHE A 53 -11.02 3.57 -6.91
CA PHE A 53 -9.92 3.12 -7.78
C PHE A 53 -10.21 3.55 -9.22
N GLY A 54 -9.27 4.25 -9.85
CA GLY A 54 -9.38 4.67 -11.26
C GLY A 54 -10.28 5.89 -11.54
N ASP A 55 -10.97 6.43 -10.52
CA ASP A 55 -11.89 7.55 -10.69
C ASP A 55 -11.29 8.89 -10.22
N GLY A 56 -11.11 9.82 -11.15
CA GLY A 56 -10.73 11.21 -10.85
C GLY A 56 -9.26 11.41 -10.49
N GLU A 57 -8.91 12.64 -10.07
CA GLU A 57 -7.54 12.97 -9.65
C GLU A 57 -7.21 12.27 -8.32
N PRO A 58 -6.12 11.48 -8.24
CA PRO A 58 -5.71 10.84 -7.01
C PRO A 58 -5.32 11.85 -5.94
N ASN A 59 -5.79 11.61 -4.71
CA ASN A 59 -5.41 12.39 -3.52
C ASN A 59 -4.92 11.49 -2.37
N ALA A 60 -4.73 10.19 -2.65
CA ALA A 60 -4.36 9.19 -1.67
C ALA A 60 -3.44 8.12 -2.24
N TRP A 61 -2.62 7.54 -1.37
CA TRP A 61 -2.01 6.23 -1.63
C TRP A 61 -2.84 5.12 -1.02
N PHE A 62 -3.11 4.06 -1.78
CA PHE A 62 -3.61 2.79 -1.24
C PHE A 62 -2.49 1.76 -1.19
N VAL A 63 -2.09 1.35 0.01
CA VAL A 63 -1.08 0.30 0.22
C VAL A 63 -1.78 -1.05 0.17
N TYR A 64 -1.55 -1.78 -0.93
CA TYR A 64 -2.17 -3.07 -1.22
C TYR A 64 -1.47 -4.22 -0.49
N LEU A 65 -0.14 -4.29 -0.61
CA LEU A 65 0.70 -5.24 0.10
C LEU A 65 1.86 -4.52 0.76
N ALA A 66 2.18 -4.94 1.99
CA ALA A 66 3.30 -4.43 2.75
C ALA A 66 3.83 -5.54 3.65
N ALA A 67 5.12 -5.85 3.53
CA ALA A 67 5.81 -6.82 4.36
C ALA A 67 7.21 -6.31 4.72
N GLY A 68 7.73 -6.70 5.88
CA GLY A 68 9.04 -6.26 6.36
C GLY A 68 9.01 -5.73 7.80
N SER A 69 10.13 -5.16 8.24
CA SER A 69 10.32 -4.63 9.59
C SER A 69 9.50 -3.36 9.85
N ASN A 70 9.53 -2.39 8.93
CA ASN A 70 8.75 -1.16 9.03
C ASN A 70 8.26 -0.63 7.67
N PRO A 71 7.40 -1.39 6.97
CA PRO A 71 7.07 -1.09 5.58
C PRO A 71 6.31 0.23 5.41
N PHE A 72 5.51 0.63 6.40
CA PHE A 72 4.77 1.90 6.35
C PHE A 72 5.67 3.11 6.54
N ARG A 73 6.65 3.06 7.46
CA ARG A 73 7.65 4.13 7.57
C ARG A 73 8.46 4.22 6.28
N ARG A 74 8.92 3.06 5.77
CA ARG A 74 9.68 3.01 4.52
C ARG A 74 8.87 3.59 3.36
N PHE A 75 7.59 3.27 3.26
CA PHE A 75 6.70 3.83 2.26
C PHE A 75 6.65 5.36 2.29
N LEU A 76 6.49 5.95 3.49
CA LEU A 76 6.47 7.40 3.65
C LEU A 76 7.80 8.08 3.26
N GLU A 77 8.93 7.37 3.31
CA GLU A 77 10.24 7.86 2.88
C GLU A 77 10.42 7.84 1.35
N ILE A 78 9.82 6.87 0.67
CA ILE A 78 10.13 6.57 -0.74
C ILE A 78 8.97 6.83 -1.71
N ALA A 79 7.78 7.12 -1.20
CA ALA A 79 6.61 7.39 -2.03
C ALA A 79 6.94 8.57 -2.98
N PRO A 80 6.71 8.43 -4.29
CA PRO A 80 7.17 9.41 -5.28
C PRO A 80 6.38 10.73 -5.25
N ARG A 81 5.21 10.73 -4.59
CA ARG A 81 4.35 11.90 -4.41
C ARG A 81 3.75 11.88 -3.02
N ASP A 82 3.74 13.03 -2.37
CA ASP A 82 2.99 13.24 -1.14
C ASP A 82 1.51 13.43 -1.49
N TYR A 83 0.67 12.53 -0.97
CA TYR A 83 -0.79 12.64 -1.03
C TYR A 83 -1.36 12.97 0.34
N GLU A 84 -2.50 13.67 0.37
CA GLU A 84 -3.16 14.07 1.63
C GLU A 84 -3.55 12.84 2.47
N TRP A 85 -3.93 11.74 1.80
CA TRP A 85 -4.46 10.55 2.44
C TRP A 85 -3.58 9.32 2.21
N LEU A 86 -3.62 8.42 3.19
CA LEU A 86 -3.06 7.08 3.14
C LEU A 86 -4.15 6.08 3.51
N ALA A 87 -4.35 5.10 2.65
CA ALA A 87 -5.34 4.06 2.80
C ALA A 87 -4.71 2.67 2.74
N TRP A 88 -5.27 1.72 3.49
CA TRP A 88 -4.94 0.29 3.38
C TRP A 88 -6.06 -0.55 3.96
N ARG A 89 -6.07 -1.85 3.67
CA ARG A 89 -7.01 -2.79 4.29
C ARG A 89 -6.27 -3.78 5.18
N ARG A 90 -6.73 -3.95 6.42
CA ARG A 90 -6.24 -5.03 7.28
C ARG A 90 -6.85 -6.36 6.84
N HIS A 91 -6.13 -7.45 7.08
CA HIS A 91 -6.64 -8.78 6.81
C HIS A 91 -7.99 -9.00 7.52
N ASN A 92 -8.95 -9.63 6.84
CA ASN A 92 -10.30 -9.93 7.33
C ASN A 92 -11.12 -8.71 7.81
N GLN A 93 -10.72 -7.49 7.45
CA GLN A 93 -11.51 -6.30 7.76
C GLN A 93 -12.19 -5.78 6.50
N PRO A 94 -13.53 -5.62 6.51
CA PRO A 94 -14.25 -5.17 5.32
C PRO A 94 -13.99 -3.70 5.01
N ARG A 95 -13.53 -2.91 5.99
CA ARG A 95 -13.35 -1.46 5.86
C ARG A 95 -11.90 -1.08 5.61
N TYR A 96 -11.72 -0.06 4.79
CA TYR A 96 -10.45 0.61 4.60
C TYR A 96 -10.06 1.39 5.86
N ASN A 97 -8.78 1.33 6.20
CA ASN A 97 -8.18 2.26 7.15
C ASN A 97 -7.75 3.45 6.34
N VAL A 98 -8.36 4.61 6.59
CA VAL A 98 -8.06 5.85 5.88
C VAL A 98 -7.54 6.87 6.89
N TRP A 99 -6.37 7.42 6.62
CA TRP A 99 -5.68 8.36 7.48
C TRP A 99 -5.22 9.57 6.69
N ARG A 100 -5.27 10.76 7.29
CA ARG A 100 -4.46 11.86 6.78
C ARG A 100 -2.99 11.47 6.92
N THR A 101 -2.24 11.58 5.84
CA THR A 101 -0.82 11.19 5.77
C THR A 101 -0.02 11.85 6.88
N GLU A 102 -0.21 13.15 7.11
CA GLU A 102 0.47 13.90 8.18
C GLU A 102 0.16 13.40 9.59
N ARG A 103 -1.08 12.96 9.84
CA ARG A 103 -1.44 12.35 11.13
C ARG A 103 -0.78 10.98 11.29
N PHE A 104 -0.68 10.23 10.19
CA PHE A 104 -0.08 8.92 10.19
C PHE A 104 1.45 8.98 10.37
N LYS A 105 2.14 9.93 9.71
CA LYS A 105 3.57 10.24 9.91
C LYS A 105 3.92 10.38 11.40
N ARG A 106 3.20 11.24 12.12
CA ARG A 106 3.36 11.43 13.58
C ARG A 106 3.14 10.14 14.39
N LYS A 107 2.17 9.31 13.99
CA LYS A 107 1.86 8.05 14.68
C LYS A 107 2.98 7.02 14.53
N VAL A 108 3.66 6.98 13.39
CA VAL A 108 4.73 6.00 13.11
C VAL A 108 6.13 6.54 13.45
N GLY A 109 6.22 7.76 13.99
CA GLY A 109 7.49 8.38 14.36
C GLY A 109 8.31 8.84 13.14
N TYR A 110 7.61 9.32 12.11
CA TYR A 110 8.18 10.04 10.97
C TYR A 110 8.10 11.55 11.21
#